data_AF-A0A7S0UDY9-F1
#
_entry.id   AF-A0A7S0UDY9-F1
#
_cell.length_a   1.000
_cell.length_b   1.000
_cell.length_c   1.000
_cell.angle_alpha   90.00
_cell.angle_beta   90.00
_cell.angle_gamma   90.00
#
_symmetry.space_group_name_H-M   'P 1'
#
loop_
_entity.id
_entity.type
_entity.pdbx_description
1 polymer ?
#
loop_
_entity_poly.entity_id
_entity_poly.type
_entity_poly.pdbx_seq_one_letter_code
_entity_poly.pdbx_strand_id
1 'polypeptide(L)'
;FYSIKADKTSGGQDWSALADNVLCQACYDRFKRRGTLENSGRKFERRCTYSHCDSPTESKYFRQIDGEIKAGGRDWSPLAGHVLCQSCYNRYKDRGTLGRRTAASEKRCHYARCKNPTESKHFYAIDPSSKRGGQDWSP
;
A
#
# COMPACT_ATOMS: atom_id res chain seq x y z
N PHE A 1 8.80 8.18 36.20
CA PHE A 1 7.34 8.23 35.95
C PHE A 1 6.87 9.65 36.22
N TYR A 2 5.76 10.09 35.63
CA TYR A 2 5.22 11.44 35.79
C TYR A 2 3.83 11.39 36.37
N SER A 3 3.62 12.10 37.47
CA SER A 3 2.29 12.38 38.00
C SER A 3 1.70 13.58 37.28
N ILE A 4 0.47 13.43 36.80
CA ILE A 4 -0.27 14.51 36.15
C ILE A 4 -1.18 15.17 37.18
N LYS A 5 -1.01 16.48 37.37
CA LYS A 5 -1.91 17.28 38.21
C LYS A 5 -3.01 17.90 37.35
N ALA A 6 -4.17 18.17 37.94
CA ALA A 6 -5.35 18.70 37.26
C ALA A 6 -5.11 20.06 36.57
N ASP A 7 -4.12 20.83 37.03
CA ASP A 7 -3.75 22.16 36.52
C ASP A 7 -2.62 22.13 35.48
N LYS A 8 -2.22 20.95 34.99
CA LYS A 8 -1.05 20.81 34.12
C LYS A 8 -1.34 21.30 32.69
N THR A 9 -0.52 22.24 32.20
CA THR A 9 -0.65 22.86 30.87
C THR A 9 0.57 22.62 29.95
N SER A 10 1.30 21.52 30.16
CA SER A 10 2.52 21.24 29.40
C SER A 10 2.23 20.87 27.93
N GLY A 11 2.90 21.55 26.99
CA GLY A 11 2.80 21.22 25.56
C GLY A 11 1.49 21.64 24.87
N GLY A 12 0.72 22.54 25.48
CA GLY A 12 -0.51 23.09 24.87
C GLY A 12 -1.65 22.08 24.72
N GLN A 13 -1.58 20.95 25.43
CA GLN A 13 -2.62 19.92 25.46
C GLN A 13 -3.46 20.04 26.74
N ASP A 14 -4.70 19.59 26.68
CA ASP A 14 -5.56 19.43 27.86
C ASP A 14 -5.22 18.11 28.57
N TRP A 15 -4.77 18.21 29.82
CA TRP A 15 -4.40 17.07 30.65
C TRP A 15 -5.48 16.70 31.68
N SER A 16 -6.61 17.42 31.74
CA SER A 16 -7.62 17.24 32.78
C SER A 16 -8.19 15.83 32.80
N ALA A 17 -8.35 15.18 31.64
CA ALA A 17 -8.80 13.79 31.55
C ALA A 17 -7.80 12.76 32.13
N LEU A 18 -6.55 13.17 32.35
CA LEU A 18 -5.46 12.33 32.88
C LEU A 18 -5.02 12.78 34.28
N ALA A 19 -5.74 13.71 34.92
CA ALA A 19 -5.45 14.13 36.29
C ALA A 19 -5.35 12.91 37.22
N ASP A 20 -4.41 12.96 38.17
CA ASP A 20 -4.12 11.93 39.18
C ASP A 20 -3.60 10.59 38.63
N ASN A 21 -3.38 10.47 37.32
CA ASN A 21 -2.73 9.31 36.72
C ASN A 21 -1.19 9.43 36.78
N VAL A 22 -0.53 8.27 36.80
CA VAL A 22 0.92 8.14 36.71
C VAL A 22 1.29 7.56 35.35
N LEU A 23 2.00 8.33 34.52
CA LEU A 23 2.45 7.90 33.19
C LEU A 23 3.93 7.50 33.20
N CYS A 24 4.28 6.47 32.41
CA CYS A 24 5.67 6.22 32.06
C CYS A 24 6.18 7.33 31.10
N GLN A 25 7.50 7.45 30.94
CA GLN A 25 8.12 8.45 30.06
C GLN A 25 7.55 8.42 28.63
N ALA A 26 7.42 7.22 28.05
CA ALA A 26 6.93 7.06 26.68
C ALA A 26 5.48 7.53 26.51
N CYS A 27 4.60 7.23 27.47
CA CYS A 27 3.20 7.69 27.45
C CYS A 27 3.11 9.21 27.65
N TYR A 28 3.91 9.75 28.57
CA TYR A 28 3.99 11.20 28.81
C TYR A 28 4.40 11.94 27.54
N ASP A 29 5.49 11.53 26.88
CA ASP A 29 5.97 12.18 25.67
C ASP A 29 5.02 11.99 24.48
N ARG A 30 4.26 10.90 24.45
CA ARG A 30 3.23 10.67 23.43
C ARG A 30 2.10 11.67 23.59
N PHE A 31 1.51 11.75 24.78
CA PHE A 31 0.41 12.67 25.03
C PHE A 31 0.84 14.12 24.86
N LYS A 32 2.01 14.49 25.39
CA LYS A 32 2.59 15.84 25.23
C LYS A 32 2.73 16.25 23.76
N ARG A 33 3.00 15.31 22.85
CA ARG A 33 3.17 15.57 21.41
C ARG A 33 1.88 15.46 20.59
N ARG A 34 0.92 14.63 21.01
CA ARG A 34 -0.24 14.24 20.18
C ARG A 34 -1.60 14.56 20.77
N GLY A 35 -1.67 14.90 22.07
CA GLY A 35 -2.93 15.11 22.79
C GLY A 35 -3.75 13.83 23.04
N THR A 36 -3.23 12.64 22.67
CA THR A 36 -3.93 11.37 22.89
C THR A 36 -2.97 10.25 23.30
N LEU A 37 -3.43 9.43 24.25
CA LEU A 37 -2.77 8.19 24.65
C LEU A 37 -3.26 6.99 23.85
N GLU A 38 -4.30 7.16 23.02
CA GLU A 38 -4.84 6.09 22.21
C GLU A 38 -3.71 5.46 21.40
N ASN A 39 -3.54 4.16 21.62
CA ASN A 39 -2.74 3.36 20.75
C ASN A 39 -3.57 3.17 19.48
N SER A 40 -3.37 4.04 18.49
CA SER A 40 -3.97 3.86 17.16
C SER A 40 -3.56 2.55 16.47
N GLY A 41 -2.76 1.71 17.14
CA GLY A 41 -2.68 0.27 16.92
C GLY A 41 -4.02 -0.41 17.21
N ARG A 42 -5.03 -0.12 16.38
CA ARG A 42 -6.11 -1.06 16.10
C ARG A 42 -5.43 -2.42 15.87
N LYS A 43 -5.81 -3.42 16.68
CA LYS A 43 -5.39 -4.81 16.52
C LYS A 43 -6.04 -5.33 15.24
N PHE A 44 -5.51 -4.93 14.09
CA PHE A 44 -5.90 -5.57 12.85
C PHE A 44 -5.39 -6.99 12.88
N GLU A 45 -6.23 -7.90 12.40
CA GLU A 45 -5.82 -9.25 12.08
C GLU A 45 -4.52 -9.17 11.29
N ARG A 46 -3.47 -9.90 11.72
CA ARG A 46 -2.13 -9.88 11.11
C ARG A 46 -2.18 -10.61 9.76
N ARG A 47 -2.99 -10.09 8.84
CA ARG A 47 -3.32 -10.68 7.56
C ARG A 47 -3.46 -9.60 6.49
N CYS A 48 -2.84 -9.85 5.34
CA CYS A 48 -3.06 -9.10 4.13
C CYS A 48 -4.47 -9.39 3.62
N THR A 49 -5.25 -8.33 3.47
CA THR A 49 -6.64 -8.37 2.96
C THR A 49 -6.73 -8.31 1.43
N TYR A 50 -5.59 -8.16 0.74
CA TYR A 50 -5.56 -8.23 -0.71
C TYR A 50 -5.79 -9.67 -1.17
N SER A 51 -6.84 -9.89 -1.97
CA SER A 51 -7.31 -11.21 -2.41
C SER A 51 -6.26 -12.04 -3.15
N HIS A 52 -5.36 -11.40 -3.91
CA HIS A 52 -4.30 -12.06 -4.67
C HIS A 52 -2.93 -12.02 -3.97
N CYS A 53 -2.92 -11.95 -2.64
CA CYS A 53 -1.69 -12.08 -1.87
C CYS A 53 -1.33 -13.57 -1.70
N ASP A 54 -0.16 -13.97 -2.21
CA ASP A 54 0.32 -15.37 -2.11
C ASP A 54 0.51 -15.83 -0.65
N SER A 55 0.95 -14.91 0.22
CA SER A 55 1.26 -15.18 1.64
C SER A 55 0.62 -14.12 2.54
N PRO A 56 -0.70 -14.21 2.80
CA PRO A 56 -1.40 -13.14 3.49
C PRO A 56 -1.01 -13.03 4.97
N THR A 57 -0.56 -14.10 5.63
CA THR A 57 -0.26 -14.11 7.09
C THR A 57 1.23 -14.10 7.44
N GLU A 58 2.13 -14.31 6.47
CA GLU A 58 3.55 -14.58 6.75
C GLU A 58 4.41 -13.31 6.94
N SER A 59 3.81 -12.12 6.81
CA SER A 59 4.58 -10.88 6.92
C SER A 59 4.88 -10.50 8.36
N LYS A 60 6.09 -9.98 8.61
CA LYS A 60 6.42 -9.35 9.90
C LYS A 60 5.68 -8.03 10.10
N TYR A 61 5.36 -7.32 9.00
CA TYR A 61 4.77 -5.99 9.01
C TYR A 61 3.50 -5.93 8.17
N PHE A 62 2.46 -5.33 8.75
CA PHE A 62 1.18 -5.05 8.12
C PHE A 62 0.88 -3.57 8.21
N ARG A 63 0.33 -3.00 7.13
CA ARG A 63 0.00 -1.58 7.03
C ARG A 63 -1.46 -1.45 6.63
N GLN A 64 -2.24 -0.77 7.45
CA GLN A 64 -3.57 -0.34 7.06
C GLN A 64 -3.44 0.82 6.08
N ILE A 65 -4.25 0.80 5.05
CA ILE A 65 -4.40 1.89 4.09
C ILE A 65 -5.66 2.65 4.47
N ASP A 66 -5.51 3.92 4.82
CA ASP A 66 -6.60 4.81 5.25
C ASP A 66 -6.99 5.83 4.17
N GLY A 67 -6.42 5.72 2.97
CA GLY A 67 -6.70 6.63 1.84
C GLY A 67 -5.95 7.96 1.91
N GLU A 68 -5.27 8.27 3.02
CA GLU A 68 -4.47 9.50 3.18
C GLU A 68 -2.97 9.27 2.94
N ILE A 69 -2.57 8.01 2.70
CA ILE A 69 -1.18 7.63 2.43
C ILE A 69 -0.70 8.32 1.15
N LYS A 70 0.37 9.12 1.26
CA LYS A 70 1.06 9.78 0.13
C LYS A 70 2.35 9.06 -0.31
N ALA A 71 2.55 7.83 0.14
CA ALA A 71 3.79 7.09 -0.11
C ALA A 71 3.99 6.80 -1.61
N GLY A 72 5.19 7.06 -2.12
CA GLY A 72 5.54 6.78 -3.51
C GLY A 72 4.87 7.70 -4.54
N GLY A 73 4.22 8.80 -4.13
CA GLY A 73 3.52 9.70 -5.04
C GLY A 73 2.37 9.02 -5.79
N ARG A 74 1.77 8.00 -5.18
CA ARG A 74 0.64 7.24 -5.74
C ARG A 74 -0.65 7.63 -5.04
N ASP A 75 -1.75 7.48 -5.76
CA ASP A 75 -3.07 7.50 -5.17
C ASP A 75 -3.33 6.16 -4.47
N TRP A 76 -3.62 6.17 -3.17
CA TRP A 76 -3.93 4.98 -2.37
C TRP A 76 -5.42 4.84 -2.08
N SER A 77 -6.26 5.79 -2.51
CA SER A 77 -7.72 5.75 -2.30
C SER A 77 -8.37 4.44 -2.78
N PRO A 78 -7.96 3.81 -3.91
CA PRO A 78 -8.52 2.52 -4.33
C PRO A 78 -8.27 1.36 -3.35
N LEU A 79 -7.31 1.53 -2.43
CA LEU A 79 -6.93 0.54 -1.43
C LEU A 79 -7.36 0.95 -0.02
N ALA A 80 -8.09 2.04 0.15
CA ALA A 80 -8.56 2.49 1.45
C ALA A 80 -9.41 1.39 2.13
N GLY A 81 -9.14 1.16 3.42
CA GLY A 81 -9.74 0.08 4.20
C GLY A 81 -8.97 -1.25 4.14
N HIS A 82 -8.08 -1.45 3.16
CA HIS A 82 -7.27 -2.67 3.10
C HIS A 82 -6.11 -2.64 4.10
N VAL A 83 -5.77 -3.82 4.62
CA VAL A 83 -4.49 -4.10 5.27
C VAL A 83 -3.57 -4.82 4.29
N LEU A 84 -2.38 -4.27 4.04
CA LEU A 84 -1.39 -4.85 3.14
C LEU A 84 -0.18 -5.38 3.94
N CYS A 85 0.34 -6.54 3.54
CA CYS A 85 1.66 -6.97 3.97
C CYS A 85 2.76 -6.09 3.38
N GLN A 86 3.97 -6.16 3.94
CA GLN A 86 5.10 -5.36 3.48
C GLN A 86 5.40 -5.51 1.97
N SER A 87 5.25 -6.73 1.44
CA SER A 87 5.50 -7.02 0.02
C SER A 87 4.47 -6.37 -0.90
N CYS A 88 3.18 -6.47 -0.56
CA CYS A 88 2.10 -5.82 -1.29
C CYS A 88 2.22 -4.29 -1.21
N TYR A 89 2.48 -3.76 -0.02
CA TYR A 89 2.68 -2.33 0.18
C TYR A 89 3.81 -1.78 -0.70
N ASN A 90 4.99 -2.42 -0.69
CA ASN A 90 6.12 -1.99 -1.51
C ASN A 90 5.78 -2.08 -3.00
N ARG A 91 5.14 -3.16 -3.45
CA ARG A 91 4.74 -3.32 -4.85
C ARG A 91 3.85 -2.17 -5.32
N TYR A 92 2.85 -1.80 -4.52
CA TYR A 92 1.97 -0.69 -4.86
C TYR A 92 2.70 0.65 -4.80
N LYS A 93 3.49 0.90 -3.76
CA LYS A 93 4.31 2.10 -3.61
C LYS A 93 5.19 2.34 -4.83
N ASP A 94 5.83 1.28 -5.33
CA ASP A 94 6.79 1.38 -6.43
C ASP A 94 6.10 1.40 -7.80
N ARG A 95 5.05 0.59 -8.01
CA ARG A 95 4.43 0.34 -9.34
C ARG A 95 3.04 0.94 -9.54
N GLY A 96 2.38 1.39 -8.47
CA GLY A 96 0.97 1.81 -8.48
C GLY A 96 -0.04 0.68 -8.68
N THR A 97 0.39 -0.59 -8.68
CA THR A 97 -0.49 -1.75 -8.89
C THR A 97 -0.09 -2.92 -7.99
N LEU A 98 -1.08 -3.66 -7.46
CA LEU A 98 -0.86 -4.83 -6.60
C LEU A 98 -0.83 -6.16 -7.35
N GLY A 99 -1.49 -6.22 -8.51
CA GLY A 99 -1.50 -7.39 -9.36
C GLY A 99 -0.06 -7.82 -9.67
N ARG A 100 0.19 -9.13 -9.69
CA ARG A 100 1.22 -9.61 -10.60
C ARG A 100 0.84 -9.07 -11.97
N ARG A 101 1.82 -8.68 -12.80
CA ARG A 101 1.59 -8.72 -14.24
C ARG A 101 1.01 -10.11 -14.46
N THR A 102 -0.30 -10.21 -14.70
CA THR A 102 -0.89 -11.44 -15.18
C THR A 102 0.04 -11.87 -16.30
N ALA A 103 0.47 -13.13 -16.29
CA ALA A 103 1.09 -13.70 -17.46
C ALA A 103 0.19 -13.26 -18.60
N ALA A 104 0.76 -12.39 -19.45
CA ALA A 104 0.02 -11.50 -20.31
C ALA A 104 -1.12 -12.28 -20.93
N SER A 105 -2.36 -11.80 -20.76
CA SER A 105 -3.57 -12.29 -21.45
C SER A 105 -3.16 -13.12 -22.64
N GLU A 106 -3.16 -14.44 -22.45
CA GLU A 106 -2.41 -15.45 -23.19
C GLU A 106 -1.94 -14.92 -24.55
N LYS A 107 -0.75 -14.29 -24.58
CA LYS A 107 -0.33 -13.56 -25.79
C LYS A 107 -0.34 -14.56 -26.93
N ARG A 108 -1.17 -14.29 -27.94
CA ARG A 108 -1.40 -15.17 -29.07
C ARG A 108 -1.16 -14.41 -30.36
N CYS A 109 -0.52 -15.06 -31.33
CA CYS A 109 -0.43 -14.53 -32.68
C CYS A 109 -1.82 -14.62 -33.35
N HIS A 110 -2.35 -13.48 -33.78
CA HIS A 110 -3.64 -13.38 -34.47
C HIS A 110 -3.52 -13.50 -36.00
N TYR A 111 -2.31 -13.72 -36.54
CA TYR A 111 -2.11 -13.92 -37.97
C TYR A 111 -2.69 -15.27 -38.40
N ALA A 112 -3.59 -15.25 -39.38
CA ALA A 112 -4.39 -16.41 -39.80
C ALA A 112 -3.56 -17.64 -40.22
N ARG A 113 -2.31 -17.44 -40.68
CA ARG A 113 -1.42 -18.53 -41.12
C ARG A 113 -0.35 -18.90 -40.08
N CYS A 114 -0.45 -18.40 -38.84
CA CYS A 114 0.48 -18.77 -37.78
C CYS A 114 0.21 -20.19 -37.30
N LYS A 115 1.19 -21.09 -37.47
CA LYS A 115 1.07 -22.50 -37.06
C LYS A 115 1.06 -22.68 -35.54
N ASN A 116 1.87 -21.90 -34.82
CA ASN A 116 2.08 -22.05 -33.38
C ASN A 116 1.83 -20.72 -32.66
N PRO A 117 0.56 -20.31 -32.51
CA PRO A 117 0.23 -18.94 -32.15
C PRO A 117 0.49 -18.61 -30.67
N THR A 118 0.73 -19.60 -29.80
CA THR A 118 0.99 -19.39 -28.36
C THR A 118 2.42 -19.75 -27.92
N GLU A 119 3.24 -20.35 -28.78
CA GLU A 119 4.54 -20.92 -28.39
C GLU A 119 5.71 -19.92 -28.41
N SER A 120 5.49 -18.70 -28.89
CA SER A 120 6.54 -17.69 -28.95
C SER A 120 6.86 -17.12 -27.57
N LYS A 121 8.14 -16.84 -27.31
CA LYS A 121 8.58 -16.03 -26.15
C LYS A 121 8.45 -14.53 -26.41
N HIS A 122 8.25 -14.14 -27.67
CA HIS A 122 8.21 -12.75 -28.13
C HIS A 122 6.92 -12.48 -28.90
N PHE A 123 6.16 -11.47 -28.47
CA PHE A 123 4.98 -10.99 -29.17
C PHE A 123 5.11 -9.49 -29.34
N TYR A 124 4.96 -9.04 -30.58
CA TYR A 124 5.01 -7.63 -30.96
C TYR A 124 3.61 -7.17 -31.32
N ALA A 125 3.16 -6.10 -30.69
CA ALA A 125 1.96 -5.40 -31.14
C ALA A 125 2.39 -4.46 -32.27
N ILE A 126 1.79 -4.63 -33.45
CA ILE A 126 1.94 -3.67 -34.55
C ILE A 126 0.84 -2.64 -34.32
N ASP A 127 1.25 -1.40 -34.08
CA ASP A 127 0.36 -0.25 -34.12
C ASP A 127 0.39 0.28 -35.56
N PRO A 128 -0.75 0.41 -36.27
CA PRO A 128 -0.78 0.92 -37.64
C PRO A 128 -0.27 2.37 -37.75
N SER A 129 -0.18 3.11 -36.63
CA SER A 129 0.44 4.44 -36.58
C SER A 129 1.96 4.42 -36.29
N SER A 130 2.55 3.24 -36.03
CA SER A 130 3.96 3.11 -35.68
C SER A 130 4.88 3.16 -36.91
N LYS A 131 5.80 4.13 -36.92
CA LYS A 131 6.89 4.24 -37.91
C LYS A 131 8.19 3.52 -37.50
N ARG A 132 8.15 2.64 -36.51
CA ARG A 132 9.36 1.90 -36.07
C ARG A 132 9.86 1.00 -37.20
N GLY A 133 11.15 1.12 -37.51
CA GLY A 133 11.82 0.28 -38.52
C GLY A 133 11.75 0.79 -39.96
N GLY A 134 11.18 1.99 -40.21
CA GLY A 134 11.16 2.57 -41.56
C GLY A 134 10.25 1.85 -42.57
N GLN A 135 9.42 0.92 -42.09
CA GLN A 135 8.40 0.24 -42.89
C GLN A 135 7.03 0.87 -42.62
N ASP A 136 6.25 1.06 -43.69
CA ASP A 136 4.85 1.43 -43.62
C ASP A 136 4.02 0.17 -43.38
N TRP A 137 3.17 0.20 -42.35
CA TRP A 137 2.35 -0.92 -41.89
C TRP A 137 0.87 -0.69 -42.18
N SER A 138 0.54 0.29 -43.04
CA SER A 138 -0.81 0.54 -43.53
C SER A 138 -1.32 -0.66 -44.35
N PRO A 139 -2.59 -1.07 -44.19
CA PRO A 139 -3.16 -2.23 -44.88
C PRO A 139 -3.34 -2.07 -46.39
#